data_AF-A0A061RNF1-F1
#
_entry.id   AF-A0A061RNF1-F1
#
_cell.length_a   1.000
_cell.length_b   1.000
_cell.length_c   1.000
_cell.angle_alpha   90.00
_cell.angle_beta   90.00
_cell.angle_gamma   90.00
#
_symmetry.space_group_name_H-M   'P 1'
#
loop_
_entity.id
_entity.type
_entity.pdbx_description
1 polymer ?
#
loop_
_entity_poly.entity_id
_entity_poly.type
_entity_poly.pdbx_seq_one_letter_code
_entity_poly.pdbx_strand_id
1 'polypeptide(L)'
;MATAFEKLAEDALRSGATGEELDQQIDDALSCPCVADLREGPCGEAFVAAFRCFIKSTEAEKGSDCGLPYQSLQACMLKNPEAFAEFMKPDEANEN
;
A
#
# COMPACT_ATOMS: atom_id res chain seq x y z
N MET A 1 -3.96 22.32 29.08
CA MET A 1 -4.24 20.87 29.18
C MET A 1 -4.20 20.36 27.76
N ALA A 2 -3.15 19.63 27.38
CA ALA A 2 -3.06 19.08 26.03
C ALA A 2 -4.21 18.10 25.81
N THR A 3 -4.94 18.26 24.71
CA THR A 3 -6.10 17.45 24.36
C THR A 3 -5.66 16.05 23.94
N ALA A 4 -6.55 15.07 24.08
CA ALA A 4 -6.27 13.68 23.69
C ALA A 4 -5.78 13.55 22.24
N PHE A 5 -6.16 14.50 21.38
CA PHE A 5 -5.73 14.59 19.99
C PHE A 5 -4.28 15.03 19.84
N GLU A 6 -3.83 16.01 20.62
CA GLU A 6 -2.43 16.44 20.67
C GLU A 6 -1.56 15.30 21.23
N LYS A 7 -2.04 14.58 22.26
CA LYS A 7 -1.33 13.42 22.80
C LYS A 7 -1.25 12.26 21.81
N LEU A 8 -2.29 12.01 21.01
CA LEU A 8 -2.27 11.02 19.93
C LEU A 8 -1.31 11.41 18.80
N ALA A 9 -1.26 12.70 18.44
CA ALA A 9 -0.30 13.21 17.46
C ALA A 9 1.14 13.12 17.97
N GLU A 10 1.37 13.48 19.25
CA GLU A 10 2.67 13.34 19.91
C GLU A 10 3.07 11.87 20.10
N ASP A 11 2.14 10.97 20.43
CA ASP A 11 2.40 9.54 20.53
C ASP A 11 2.68 8.91 19.16
N ALA A 12 2.03 9.36 18.08
CA ALA A 12 2.31 8.95 16.69
C ALA A 12 3.68 9.48 16.20
N LEU A 13 4.04 10.71 16.57
CA LEU A 13 5.36 11.29 16.31
C LEU A 13 6.44 10.62 17.17
N ARG A 14 6.12 10.21 18.40
CA ARG A 14 7.01 9.54 19.35
C ARG A 14 7.17 8.05 19.08
N SER A 15 6.24 7.41 18.36
CA SER A 15 6.48 6.10 17.75
C SER A 15 7.56 6.12 16.67
N GLY A 16 8.12 7.29 16.33
CA GLY A 16 9.53 7.40 15.99
C GLY A 16 9.96 6.60 14.77
N ALA A 17 9.07 6.37 13.79
CA ALA A 17 9.50 5.79 12.53
C ALA A 17 10.37 6.82 11.81
N THR A 18 11.67 6.72 12.01
CA THR A 18 12.65 7.34 11.11
C THR A 18 12.34 6.89 9.69
N GLY A 19 12.70 7.69 8.68
CA GLY A 19 12.47 7.28 7.28
C GLY A 19 13.03 5.87 6.99
N GLU A 20 14.12 5.52 7.68
CA GLU A 20 14.77 4.21 7.64
C GLU A 20 13.96 3.09 8.35
N GLU A 21 13.36 3.36 9.52
CA GLU A 21 12.43 2.41 10.17
C GLU A 21 11.16 2.18 9.36
N LEU A 22 10.64 3.23 8.72
CA LEU A 22 9.48 3.10 7.85
C LEU A 22 9.82 2.26 6.62
N ASP A 23 11.02 2.44 6.05
CA ASP A 23 11.51 1.62 4.95
C ASP A 23 11.64 0.14 5.36
N GLN A 24 12.18 -0.14 6.54
CA GLN A 24 12.25 -1.51 7.05
C GLN A 24 10.85 -2.12 7.25
N GLN A 25 9.91 -1.36 7.80
CA GLN A 25 8.52 -1.84 7.96
C GLN A 25 7.85 -2.14 6.62
N ILE A 26 8.12 -1.32 5.59
CA ILE A 26 7.61 -1.58 4.25
C ILE A 26 8.23 -2.85 3.67
N ASP A 27 9.54 -3.04 3.83
CA ASP A 27 10.23 -4.22 3.34
C ASP A 27 9.78 -5.50 4.05
N ASP A 28 9.49 -5.44 5.35
CA ASP A 28 8.90 -6.53 6.11
C ASP A 28 7.49 -6.87 5.61
N ALA A 29 6.66 -5.84 5.35
CA ALA A 29 5.33 -6.03 4.77
C ALA A 29 5.37 -6.64 3.36
N LEU A 30 6.31 -6.18 2.51
CA LEU A 30 6.57 -6.73 1.19
C LEU A 30 7.15 -8.16 1.25
N SER A 31 7.75 -8.55 2.36
CA SER A 31 8.27 -9.90 2.60
C SER A 31 7.20 -10.89 3.09
N CYS A 32 6.02 -10.40 3.44
CA CYS A 32 4.92 -11.25 3.89
C CYS A 32 4.45 -12.18 2.74
N PRO A 33 4.33 -13.50 2.97
CA PRO A 33 3.86 -14.44 1.95
C PRO A 33 2.50 -14.08 1.34
N CYS A 34 1.65 -13.36 2.08
CA CYS A 34 0.34 -12.91 1.60
C CYS A 34 0.38 -11.99 0.38
N VAL A 35 1.50 -11.28 0.16
CA VAL A 35 1.69 -10.38 -0.99
C VAL A 35 2.73 -10.90 -1.98
N ALA A 36 3.26 -12.12 -1.76
CA ALA A 36 4.33 -12.68 -2.59
C ALA A 36 3.93 -12.76 -4.07
N ASP A 37 2.73 -13.26 -4.37
CA ASP A 37 2.25 -13.38 -5.76
C ASP A 37 2.10 -12.01 -6.44
N LEU A 38 1.66 -10.99 -5.70
CA LEU A 38 1.55 -9.63 -6.22
C LEU A 38 2.92 -9.00 -6.46
N ARG A 39 3.89 -9.28 -5.59
CA ARG A 39 5.28 -8.78 -5.66
C ARG A 39 6.11 -9.46 -6.73
N GLU A 40 5.95 -10.77 -6.92
CA GLU A 40 6.76 -11.60 -7.82
C GLU A 40 6.10 -11.79 -9.19
N GLY A 41 4.81 -11.46 -9.31
CA GLY A 41 4.05 -11.53 -10.55
C GLY A 41 4.44 -10.49 -11.60
N PRO A 42 3.78 -10.52 -12.78
CA PRO A 42 4.14 -9.69 -13.93
C PRO A 42 4.00 -8.17 -13.70
N CYS A 43 3.29 -7.74 -12.66
CA CYS A 43 3.14 -6.34 -12.28
C CYS A 43 3.81 -5.99 -10.94
N GLY A 44 4.70 -6.86 -10.45
CA GLY A 44 5.32 -6.75 -9.14
C GLY A 44 6.07 -5.45 -8.88
N GLU A 45 6.82 -4.96 -9.87
CA GLU A 45 7.55 -3.70 -9.73
C GLU A 45 6.61 -2.50 -9.53
N ALA A 46 5.53 -2.44 -10.32
CA ALA A 46 4.52 -1.39 -10.18
C ALA A 46 3.75 -1.52 -8.85
N PHE A 47 3.50 -2.75 -8.38
CA PHE A 47 2.88 -3.01 -7.09
C PHE A 47 3.76 -2.50 -5.95
N VAL A 48 5.05 -2.87 -5.93
CA VAL A 48 6.01 -2.44 -4.91
C VAL A 48 6.14 -0.91 -4.88
N ALA A 49 6.20 -0.26 -6.05
CA ALA A 49 6.28 1.19 -6.15
C ALA A 49 5.02 1.88 -5.58
N ALA A 50 3.83 1.41 -5.93
CA ALA A 50 2.56 1.95 -5.43
C ALA A 50 2.40 1.71 -3.92
N PHE A 51 2.72 0.51 -3.45
CA PHE A 51 2.64 0.14 -2.03
C PHE A 51 3.59 0.98 -1.18
N ARG A 52 4.85 1.11 -1.59
CA ARG A 52 5.83 2.00 -0.92
C ARG A 52 5.35 3.43 -0.86
N CYS A 53 4.84 3.97 -1.96
CA CYS A 53 4.32 5.34 -2.00
C CYS A 53 3.16 5.50 -1.00
N PHE A 54 2.18 4.59 -1.01
CA PHE A 54 1.01 4.66 -0.15
C PHE A 54 1.37 4.70 1.35
N ILE A 55 2.30 3.85 1.78
CA ILE A 55 2.75 3.83 3.18
C ILE A 55 3.51 5.12 3.54
N LYS A 56 4.32 5.64 2.61
CA LYS A 56 5.11 6.89 2.81
C LYS A 56 4.30 8.17 2.67
N SER A 57 3.13 8.15 2.04
CA SER A 57 2.26 9.32 1.85
C SER A 57 2.02 10.04 3.16
N THR A 58 2.31 11.33 3.21
CA THR A 58 2.01 12.20 4.36
C THR A 58 0.71 12.99 4.19
N GLU A 59 0.04 12.84 3.05
CA GLU A 59 -1.23 13.52 2.76
C GLU A 59 -2.36 13.05 3.69
N ALA A 60 -3.30 13.98 3.95
CA ALA A 60 -4.47 13.73 4.79
C ALA A 60 -5.34 12.61 4.23
N GLU A 61 -5.49 12.57 2.91
CA GLU A 61 -5.98 11.40 2.18
C GLU A 61 -4.76 10.58 1.75
N LYS A 62 -4.49 9.48 2.46
CA LYS A 62 -3.35 8.61 2.21
C LYS A 62 -3.31 8.15 0.75
N GLY A 63 -2.18 8.40 0.09
CA GLY A 63 -1.92 7.98 -1.28
C GLY A 63 -2.49 8.89 -2.36
N SER A 64 -3.09 10.03 -2.00
CA SER A 64 -3.57 11.02 -2.99
C SER A 64 -2.41 11.61 -3.83
N ASP A 65 -1.19 11.62 -3.29
CA ASP A 65 0.06 11.98 -3.96
C ASP A 65 0.68 10.83 -4.79
N CYS A 66 0.16 9.61 -4.68
CA CYS A 66 0.69 8.39 -5.30
C CYS A 66 0.04 8.02 -6.64
N GLY A 67 -0.65 8.96 -7.30
CA GLY A 67 -1.42 8.70 -8.52
C GLY A 67 -0.61 8.03 -9.65
N LEU A 68 0.65 8.44 -9.86
CA LEU A 68 1.49 7.88 -10.92
C LEU A 68 1.85 6.39 -10.69
N PRO A 69 2.38 5.98 -9.51
CA PRO A 69 2.56 4.56 -9.19
C PRO A 69 1.29 3.72 -9.36
N TYR A 70 0.15 4.21 -8.88
CA TYR A 70 -1.12 3.49 -9.01
C TYR A 70 -1.60 3.35 -10.47
N GLN A 71 -1.44 4.40 -11.28
CA GLN A 71 -1.74 4.33 -12.71
C GLN A 71 -0.84 3.32 -13.43
N SER A 72 0.45 3.25 -13.06
CA SER A 72 1.38 2.26 -13.62
C SER A 72 0.95 0.83 -13.29
N LEU A 73 0.56 0.59 -12.04
CA LEU A 73 0.04 -0.69 -11.58
C LEU A 73 -1.24 -1.09 -12.32
N GLN A 74 -2.21 -0.17 -12.39
CA GLN A 74 -3.47 -0.41 -13.08
C GLN A 74 -3.25 -0.69 -14.58
N ALA A 75 -2.40 0.10 -15.24
CA ALA A 75 -2.06 -0.11 -16.64
C ALA A 75 -1.38 -1.46 -16.88
N CYS A 76 -0.58 -1.95 -15.94
CA CYS A 76 0.02 -3.28 -16.01
C CYS A 76 -1.03 -4.39 -15.82
N MET A 77 -1.91 -4.28 -14.83
CA MET A 77 -2.96 -5.26 -14.57
C MET A 77 -3.89 -5.40 -15.78
N LEU A 78 -4.28 -4.29 -16.41
CA LEU A 78 -5.10 -4.28 -17.62
C LEU A 78 -4.43 -4.96 -18.83
N LYS A 79 -3.09 -5.00 -18.87
CA LYS A 79 -2.32 -5.70 -19.92
C LYS A 79 -2.12 -7.19 -19.64
N ASN A 80 -2.31 -7.64 -18.40
CA ASN A 80 -2.11 -9.03 -17.97
C ASN A 80 -3.39 -9.58 -17.29
N PRO A 81 -4.57 -9.47 -17.91
CA PRO A 81 -5.84 -9.82 -17.28
C PRO A 81 -5.89 -11.28 -16.80
N GLU A 82 -5.21 -12.20 -17.48
CA GLU A 82 -5.10 -13.61 -17.10
C GLU A 82 -4.39 -13.83 -15.76
N ALA A 83 -3.38 -13.01 -15.45
CA ALA A 83 -2.65 -13.08 -14.19
C ALA A 83 -3.47 -12.56 -13.00
N PHE A 84 -4.47 -11.72 -13.28
CA PHE A 84 -5.34 -11.11 -12.27
C PHE A 84 -6.79 -11.62 -12.29
N ALA A 85 -7.09 -12.62 -13.13
CA ALA A 85 -8.46 -13.10 -13.32
C ALA A 85 -9.09 -13.62 -12.01
N GLU A 86 -8.31 -14.26 -11.14
CA GLU A 86 -8.77 -14.73 -9.82
C GLU A 86 -9.16 -13.56 -8.89
N PHE A 87 -8.47 -12.41 -9.00
CA PHE A 87 -8.72 -11.22 -8.18
C PHE A 87 -9.81 -10.30 -8.75
N MET A 88 -10.09 -10.39 -10.06
CA MET A 88 -11.09 -9.57 -10.74
C MET A 88 -12.46 -10.27 -10.86
N LYS A 89 -12.55 -11.55 -10.50
CA LYS A 89 -13.85 -12.21 -10.37
C LYS A 89 -14.66 -11.41 -9.35
N PRO A 90 -15.86 -10.92 -9.69
CA PRO A 90 -16.75 -10.41 -8.67
C PRO A 90 -16.93 -11.54 -7.66
N ASP A 91 -16.56 -11.30 -6.39
CA ASP A 91 -17.12 -12.07 -5.30
C ASP A 91 -18.63 -11.98 -5.51
N GLU A 92 -19.26 -13.09 -5.86
CA GLU A 92 -20.71 -13.23 -5.85
C GLU A 92 -21.18 -12.55 -4.56
N ALA A 93 -21.86 -11.41 -4.72
CA ALA A 93 -22.09 -10.46 -3.66
C ALA A 93 -22.55 -11.20 -2.40
N ASN A 94 -21.80 -11.06 -1.31
CA ASN A 94 -22.32 -11.41 0.00
C ASN A 94 -23.43 -10.39 0.34
N GLU A 95 -24.61 -10.64 -0.23
CA GLU A 95 -25.88 -10.08 0.22
C GLU A 95 -26.17 -10.64 1.61
N ASN A 96 -25.90 -9.84 2.65
CA ASN A 96 -26.62 -9.94 3.92
C ASN A 96 -26.75 -8.58 4.61
#